data_AF-A0A954YDN1-F1
#
_entry.id   AF-A0A954YDN1-F1
#
_cell.length_a   1.000
_cell.length_b   1.000
_cell.length_c   1.000
_cell.angle_alpha   90.00
_cell.angle_beta   90.00
_cell.angle_gamma   90.00
#
_symmetry.space_group_name_H-M   'P 1'
#
loop_
_entity.id
_entity.type
_entity.pdbx_description
1 polymer ?
#
loop_
_entity_poly.entity_id
_entity_poly.type
_entity_poly.pdbx_seq_one_letter_code
_entity_poly.pdbx_strand_id
1 'polypeptide(L)'
;QHVVAEMGSLLAGRGVNVRYAIHPVAGRMPGHMNVLLAEANVPYEQLHDLELNSEMAQVDVALIIGANDVVNPGARDDPNCAIYGMPIFDVDKATAVIVCKRSLNPGYAGIENPLFFKENTAMLLGDAKASITAIVSDLKSR
;
A
#
# COMPACT_ATOMS: atom_id res chain seq x y z
N GLN A 1 -2.33 10.63 -5.85
CA GLN A 1 -1.04 11.16 -5.41
C GLN A 1 -1.17 12.38 -4.50
N HIS A 2 -1.71 13.53 -4.92
CA HIS A 2 -1.74 14.73 -4.07
C HIS A 2 -2.48 14.56 -2.73
N VAL A 3 -3.67 13.95 -2.75
CA VAL A 3 -4.44 13.70 -1.50
C VAL A 3 -3.71 12.71 -0.58
N VAL A 4 -2.95 11.78 -1.16
CA VAL A 4 -2.13 10.81 -0.40
C VAL A 4 -0.94 11.53 0.27
N ALA A 5 -0.27 12.43 -0.46
CA ALA A 5 0.81 13.25 0.09
C ALA A 5 0.29 14.17 1.21
N GLU A 6 -0.88 14.79 1.02
CA GLU A 6 -1.53 15.61 2.05
C GLU A 6 -1.86 14.81 3.31
N MET A 7 -2.42 13.60 3.15
CA MET A 7 -2.67 12.70 4.28
C MET A 7 -1.37 12.37 5.02
N GLY A 8 -0.30 12.05 4.29
CA GLY A 8 1.01 11.77 4.88
C GLY A 8 1.56 12.96 5.67
N SER A 9 1.47 14.17 5.11
CA SER A 9 1.88 15.40 5.79
C SER A 9 1.07 15.68 7.05
N LEU A 10 -0.25 15.47 7.02
CA LEU A 10 -1.12 15.65 8.20
C LEU A 10 -0.81 14.64 9.30
N LEU A 11 -0.49 13.40 8.94
CA LEU A 11 -0.10 12.36 9.90
C LEU A 11 1.30 12.65 10.47
N ALA A 12 2.26 13.01 9.63
CA ALA A 12 3.61 13.40 10.06
C ALA A 12 3.57 14.62 11.01
N GLY A 13 2.72 15.62 10.72
CA GLY A 13 2.48 16.76 11.60
C GLY A 13 1.92 16.40 12.98
N ARG A 14 1.36 15.19 13.13
CA ARG A 14 0.91 14.62 14.41
C ARG A 14 1.91 13.67 15.05
N GLY A 15 3.14 13.60 14.54
CA GLY A 15 4.20 12.74 15.05
C GLY A 15 4.12 11.28 14.58
N VAL A 16 3.27 10.96 13.60
CA VAL A 16 3.23 9.62 12.99
C VAL A 16 4.41 9.47 12.03
N ASN A 17 5.15 8.38 12.13
CA ASN A 17 6.21 8.05 11.18
C ASN A 17 5.60 7.51 9.88
N VAL A 18 5.55 8.35 8.84
CA VAL A 18 4.96 8.01 7.54
C VAL A 18 6.04 7.63 6.55
N ARG A 19 5.88 6.46 5.94
CA ARG A 19 6.77 5.91 4.90
C ARG A 19 5.94 5.41 3.72
N TYR A 20 6.45 5.57 2.51
CA TYR A 20 5.84 5.13 1.26
C TYR A 20 6.62 3.94 0.69
N ALA A 21 5.98 2.77 0.70
CA ALA A 21 6.53 1.55 0.14
C ALA A 21 6.26 1.47 -1.37
N ILE A 22 7.29 1.56 -2.20
CA ILE A 22 7.19 1.56 -3.65
C ILE A 22 7.76 0.27 -4.24
N HIS A 23 6.89 -0.50 -4.89
CA HIS A 23 7.33 -1.72 -5.56
C HIS A 23 7.97 -1.36 -6.92
N PRO A 24 9.11 -1.96 -7.32
CA PRO A 24 9.78 -1.64 -8.58
C PRO A 24 8.90 -1.77 -9.83
N VAL A 25 7.95 -2.71 -9.80
CA VAL A 25 6.97 -2.95 -10.88
C VAL A 25 5.57 -2.41 -10.59
N ALA A 26 5.40 -1.57 -9.55
CA ALA A 26 4.11 -0.92 -9.30
C ALA A 26 3.78 0.05 -10.45
N GLY A 27 2.54 -0.05 -10.94
CA GLY A 27 2.02 0.80 -12.00
C GLY A 27 2.09 0.16 -13.38
N ARG A 28 2.59 0.93 -14.36
CA ARG A 28 2.59 0.58 -15.79
C ARG A 28 3.90 0.93 -16.52
N MET A 29 4.86 1.53 -15.80
CA MET A 29 6.19 1.85 -16.29
C MET A 29 7.20 1.77 -15.12
N PRO A 30 8.48 1.49 -15.37
CA PRO A 30 9.50 1.54 -14.32
C PRO A 30 9.51 2.90 -13.62
N GLY A 31 9.52 2.90 -12.28
CA GLY A 31 9.56 4.12 -11.48
C GLY A 31 8.28 4.97 -11.51
N HIS A 32 7.14 4.43 -12.01
CA HIS A 32 5.89 5.17 -12.15
C HIS A 32 5.48 5.86 -10.84
N MET A 33 5.50 5.13 -9.72
CA MET A 33 5.05 5.69 -8.44
C MET A 33 6.04 6.73 -7.89
N ASN A 34 7.34 6.58 -8.13
CA ASN A 34 8.34 7.57 -7.73
C ASN A 34 8.07 8.92 -8.39
N VAL A 35 7.78 8.93 -9.69
CA VAL A 35 7.46 10.16 -10.43
C VAL A 35 6.20 10.82 -9.86
N LEU A 36 5.12 10.06 -9.67
CA LEU A 36 3.86 10.61 -9.15
C LEU A 36 3.98 11.16 -7.72
N LEU A 37 4.81 10.54 -6.87
CA LEU A 37 5.03 11.01 -5.50
C LEU A 37 5.98 12.21 -5.46
N ALA A 38 6.99 12.25 -6.33
CA ALA A 38 7.84 13.42 -6.51
C ALA A 38 7.04 14.64 -7.01
N GLU A 39 6.14 14.46 -7.99
CA GLU A 39 5.20 15.50 -8.44
C GLU A 39 4.27 15.99 -7.32
N ALA A 40 4.00 15.14 -6.32
CA ALA A 40 3.21 15.49 -5.15
C ALA A 40 4.05 16.09 -4.00
N ASN A 41 5.34 16.38 -4.22
CA ASN A 41 6.30 16.90 -3.24
C ASN A 41 6.49 16.00 -2.02
N VAL A 42 6.41 14.68 -2.20
CA VAL A 42 6.78 13.73 -1.14
C VAL A 42 8.30 13.69 -1.00
N PRO A 43 8.86 13.87 0.21
CA PRO A 43 10.29 13.81 0.44
C PRO A 43 10.88 12.44 0.06
N TYR A 44 12.05 12.45 -0.59
CA TYR A 44 12.72 11.23 -1.03
C TYR A 44 13.06 10.31 0.14
N GLU A 45 13.37 10.84 1.33
CA GLU A 45 13.66 10.04 2.52
C GLU A 45 12.46 9.22 3.02
N GLN A 46 11.24 9.56 2.60
CA GLN A 46 10.04 8.80 2.92
C GLN A 46 9.74 7.72 1.87
N LEU A 47 10.49 7.66 0.77
CA LEU A 47 10.29 6.66 -0.28
C LEU A 47 11.19 5.45 -0.03
N HIS A 48 10.58 4.30 0.20
CA HIS A 48 11.29 3.06 0.49
C HIS A 48 10.95 1.98 -0.52
N ASP A 49 11.91 1.14 -0.83
CA ASP A 49 11.73 -0.05 -1.65
C ASP A 49 11.49 -1.30 -0.77
N LEU A 50 11.76 -2.48 -1.32
CA LEU A 50 11.57 -3.78 -0.68
C LEU A 50 12.42 -3.99 0.59
N GLU A 51 13.45 -3.19 0.85
CA GLU A 51 14.22 -3.26 2.10
C GLU A 51 13.34 -3.08 3.34
N LEU A 52 12.20 -2.37 3.20
CA LEU A 52 11.21 -2.16 4.25
C LEU A 52 10.61 -3.47 4.80
N ASN A 53 10.68 -4.58 4.06
CA ASN A 53 10.21 -5.88 4.55
C ASN A 53 10.90 -6.34 5.84
N SER A 54 12.16 -5.93 6.06
CA SER A 54 12.91 -6.24 7.29
C SER A 54 12.30 -5.59 8.55
N GLU A 55 11.55 -4.51 8.38
CA GLU A 55 10.92 -3.74 9.45
C GLU A 55 9.40 -3.90 9.48
N MET A 56 8.80 -4.67 8.56
CA MET A 56 7.34 -4.71 8.38
C MET A 56 6.58 -5.22 9.62
N ALA A 57 7.20 -6.09 10.41
CA ALA A 57 6.62 -6.58 11.68
C ALA A 57 6.52 -5.49 12.77
N GLN A 58 7.20 -4.36 12.60
CA GLN A 58 7.15 -3.19 13.49
C GLN A 58 6.15 -2.14 12.98
N VAL A 59 5.53 -2.34 11.81
CA VAL A 59 4.57 -1.41 11.24
C VAL A 59 3.21 -1.60 11.90
N ASP A 60 2.69 -0.53 12.49
CA ASP A 60 1.36 -0.54 13.11
C ASP A 60 0.24 -0.69 12.07
N VAL A 61 0.31 0.08 10.97
CA VAL A 61 -0.72 0.09 9.93
C VAL A 61 -0.10 0.13 8.54
N ALA A 62 -0.39 -0.88 7.72
CA ALA A 62 -0.10 -0.88 6.29
C ALA A 62 -1.33 -0.47 5.47
N LEU A 63 -1.30 0.72 4.87
CA LEU A 63 -2.38 1.24 4.02
C LEU A 63 -2.09 0.99 2.54
N ILE A 64 -2.82 0.06 1.94
CA ILE A 64 -2.64 -0.36 0.55
C ILE A 64 -3.62 0.39 -0.35
N ILE A 65 -3.09 1.24 -1.24
CA ILE A 65 -3.91 2.08 -2.12
C ILE A 65 -3.82 1.55 -3.55
N GLY A 66 -4.86 0.82 -3.99
CA GLY A 66 -4.97 0.33 -5.37
C GLY A 66 -3.94 -0.71 -5.80
N ALA A 67 -3.10 -1.21 -4.89
CA ALA A 67 -2.18 -2.32 -5.15
C ALA A 67 -2.88 -3.67 -4.95
N ASN A 68 -2.42 -4.70 -5.67
CA ASN A 68 -2.92 -6.06 -5.51
C ASN A 68 -1.77 -7.08 -5.59
N ASP A 69 -1.22 -7.32 -6.77
CA ASP A 69 -0.24 -8.40 -6.99
C ASP A 69 1.05 -8.20 -6.19
N VAL A 70 1.51 -6.95 -6.04
CA VAL A 70 2.75 -6.59 -5.32
C VAL A 70 2.67 -6.71 -3.79
N VAL A 71 1.49 -7.08 -3.27
CA VAL A 71 1.24 -7.36 -1.84
C VAL A 71 0.59 -8.73 -1.65
N ASN A 72 0.61 -9.58 -2.67
CA ASN A 72 -0.09 -10.87 -2.65
C ASN A 72 0.82 -11.95 -2.03
N PRO A 73 0.54 -12.43 -0.80
CA PRO A 73 1.40 -13.40 -0.12
C PRO A 73 1.47 -14.75 -0.83
N GLY A 74 0.56 -15.04 -1.78
CA GLY A 74 0.67 -16.21 -2.65
C GLY A 74 1.99 -16.26 -3.42
N ALA A 75 2.60 -15.12 -3.73
CA ALA A 75 3.93 -15.06 -4.35
C ALA A 75 5.04 -15.70 -3.48
N ARG A 76 4.85 -15.72 -2.16
CA ARG A 76 5.79 -16.26 -1.17
C ARG A 76 5.37 -17.65 -0.69
N ASP A 77 4.07 -17.86 -0.49
CA ASP A 77 3.54 -18.98 0.29
C ASP A 77 3.02 -20.15 -0.58
N ASP A 78 2.68 -19.93 -1.86
CA ASP A 78 2.10 -20.95 -2.73
C ASP A 78 2.94 -21.20 -4.00
N PRO A 79 3.66 -22.34 -4.09
CA PRO A 79 4.43 -22.72 -5.28
C PRO A 79 3.63 -22.82 -6.59
N ASN A 80 2.30 -22.95 -6.52
CA ASN A 80 1.43 -23.01 -7.70
C ASN A 80 0.90 -21.64 -8.12
N CYS A 81 1.16 -20.59 -7.33
CA CYS A 81 0.75 -19.24 -7.63
C CYS A 81 1.46 -18.73 -8.90
N ALA A 82 0.71 -18.08 -9.80
CA ALA A 82 1.25 -17.56 -11.06
C ALA A 82 2.38 -16.53 -10.87
N ILE A 83 2.47 -15.91 -9.70
CA ILE A 83 3.52 -14.94 -9.32
C ILE A 83 4.46 -15.50 -8.25
N TYR A 84 4.53 -16.83 -8.09
CA TYR A 84 5.44 -17.45 -7.12
C TYR A 84 6.90 -17.05 -7.37
N GLY A 85 7.59 -16.66 -6.30
CA GLY A 85 8.96 -16.15 -6.34
C GLY A 85 9.07 -14.67 -6.73
N MET A 86 7.98 -13.99 -7.11
CA MET A 86 7.99 -12.55 -7.30
C MET A 86 8.23 -11.86 -5.95
N PRO A 87 9.23 -10.97 -5.83
CA PRO A 87 9.34 -10.13 -4.64
C PRO A 87 8.04 -9.35 -4.43
N ILE A 88 7.60 -9.25 -3.18
CA ILE A 88 6.39 -8.52 -2.77
C ILE A 88 6.69 -7.76 -1.47
N PHE A 89 5.82 -6.83 -1.10
CA PHE A 89 5.81 -6.35 0.28
C PHE A 89 5.09 -7.34 1.19
N ASP A 90 5.74 -7.72 2.29
CA ASP A 90 5.22 -8.61 3.33
C ASP A 90 4.22 -7.89 4.24
N VAL A 91 3.32 -7.09 3.68
CA VAL A 91 2.38 -6.22 4.43
C VAL A 91 1.49 -7.01 5.38
N ASP A 92 1.33 -8.30 5.14
CA ASP A 92 0.62 -9.23 6.01
C ASP A 92 1.27 -9.38 7.40
N LYS A 93 2.55 -8.98 7.55
CA LYS A 93 3.28 -8.95 8.82
C LYS A 93 3.03 -7.70 9.66
N ALA A 94 2.41 -6.66 9.09
CA ALA A 94 2.05 -5.46 9.85
C ALA A 94 0.94 -5.77 10.87
N THR A 95 0.84 -4.97 11.93
CA THR A 95 -0.17 -5.16 12.98
C THR A 95 -1.60 -5.09 12.42
N ALA A 96 -1.86 -4.10 11.56
CA ALA A 96 -3.11 -3.99 10.81
C ALA A 96 -2.85 -3.65 9.34
N VAL A 97 -3.69 -4.17 8.45
CA VAL A 97 -3.65 -3.90 7.01
C VAL A 97 -4.98 -3.31 6.58
N ILE A 98 -4.96 -2.22 5.83
CA ILE A 98 -6.15 -1.61 5.24
C ILE A 98 -5.97 -1.60 3.73
N VAL A 99 -6.88 -2.27 3.00
CA VAL A 99 -6.81 -2.34 1.55
C VAL A 99 -7.91 -1.49 0.92
N CYS A 100 -7.51 -0.43 0.22
CA CYS A 100 -8.38 0.47 -0.52
C CYS A 100 -8.51 0.02 -1.98
N LYS A 101 -9.66 -0.56 -2.33
CA LYS A 101 -9.97 -0.98 -3.71
C LYS A 101 -11.47 -0.99 -3.98
N ARG A 102 -11.88 -1.04 -5.26
CA ARG A 102 -13.30 -0.94 -5.65
C ARG A 102 -14.12 -2.23 -5.41
N SER A 103 -13.48 -3.38 -5.47
CA SER A 103 -14.11 -4.71 -5.37
C SER A 103 -13.06 -5.75 -5.00
N LEU A 104 -13.43 -7.03 -4.80
CA LEU A 104 -12.47 -8.12 -4.57
C LEU A 104 -11.78 -8.65 -5.85
N ASN A 105 -12.03 -8.03 -7.00
CA ASN A 105 -11.49 -8.48 -8.30
C ASN A 105 -9.95 -8.62 -8.31
N PRO A 106 -9.42 -9.57 -9.09
CA PRO A 106 -7.99 -9.83 -9.20
C PRO A 106 -7.22 -8.65 -9.81
N GLY A 107 -5.90 -8.67 -9.64
CA GLY A 107 -4.97 -7.71 -10.22
C GLY A 107 -4.64 -8.03 -11.68
N TYR A 108 -3.43 -7.69 -12.09
CA TYR A 108 -2.95 -7.96 -13.46
C TYR A 108 -2.73 -9.46 -13.67
N ALA A 109 -2.21 -10.15 -12.66
CA ALA A 109 -1.95 -11.59 -12.72
C ALA A 109 -3.23 -12.46 -12.78
N GLY A 110 -4.42 -11.87 -12.60
CA GLY A 110 -5.68 -12.61 -12.72
C GLY A 110 -5.95 -13.61 -11.58
N ILE A 111 -5.19 -13.54 -10.48
CA ILE A 111 -5.29 -14.42 -9.32
C ILE A 111 -5.94 -13.74 -8.12
N GLU A 112 -6.53 -14.54 -7.25
CA GLU A 112 -7.01 -14.09 -5.94
C GLU A 112 -5.84 -13.72 -5.03
N ASN A 113 -6.10 -12.83 -4.06
CA ASN A 113 -5.11 -12.38 -3.11
C ASN A 113 -5.52 -12.82 -1.69
N PRO A 114 -4.82 -13.81 -1.10
CA PRO A 114 -5.12 -14.30 0.24
C PRO A 114 -5.04 -13.23 1.33
N LEU A 115 -4.31 -12.13 1.10
CA LEU A 115 -4.22 -10.99 2.04
C LEU A 115 -5.61 -10.48 2.45
N PHE A 116 -6.56 -10.45 1.51
CA PHE A 116 -7.89 -9.88 1.73
C PHE A 116 -8.74 -10.65 2.74
N PHE A 117 -8.33 -11.87 3.07
CA PHE A 117 -9.04 -12.77 3.99
C PHE A 117 -8.30 -12.98 5.31
N LYS A 118 -7.13 -12.35 5.51
CA LYS A 118 -6.40 -12.43 6.77
C LYS A 118 -7.12 -11.63 7.86
N GLU A 119 -7.05 -12.12 9.09
CA GLU A 119 -7.72 -11.53 10.26
C GLU A 119 -7.27 -10.09 10.56
N ASN A 120 -6.02 -9.74 10.27
CA ASN A 120 -5.48 -8.40 10.44
C ASN A 120 -5.79 -7.46 9.26
N THR A 121 -6.53 -7.91 8.25
CA THR A 121 -6.84 -7.13 7.05
C THR A 121 -8.27 -6.61 7.05
N ALA A 122 -8.43 -5.29 6.91
CA ALA A 122 -9.70 -4.65 6.66
C ALA A 122 -9.80 -4.17 5.20
N MET A 123 -10.94 -4.45 4.56
CA MET A 123 -11.22 -3.99 3.20
C MET A 123 -11.97 -2.67 3.21
N LEU A 124 -11.36 -1.59 2.71
CA LEU A 124 -12.03 -0.32 2.48
C LEU A 124 -12.50 -0.26 1.02
N LEU A 125 -13.72 -0.75 0.79
CA LEU A 125 -14.27 -0.85 -0.56
C LEU A 125 -14.78 0.51 -1.06
N GLY A 126 -14.27 0.96 -2.21
CA GLY A 126 -14.69 2.21 -2.85
C GLY A 126 -13.69 2.77 -3.84
N ASP A 127 -13.97 3.98 -4.33
CA ASP A 127 -12.98 4.75 -5.07
C ASP A 127 -11.85 5.20 -4.12
N ALA A 128 -10.60 4.99 -4.55
CA ALA A 128 -9.44 5.29 -3.73
C ALA A 128 -9.33 6.78 -3.44
N LYS A 129 -9.60 7.66 -4.41
CA LYS A 129 -9.51 9.10 -4.21
C LYS A 129 -10.58 9.56 -3.22
N ALA A 130 -11.83 9.13 -3.39
CA ALA A 130 -12.92 9.46 -2.48
C ALA A 130 -12.63 9.00 -1.03
N SER A 131 -12.16 7.76 -0.87
CA SER A 131 -11.87 7.19 0.44
C SER A 131 -10.75 7.95 1.16
N ILE A 132 -9.64 8.22 0.47
CA ILE A 132 -8.52 8.97 1.06
C ILE A 132 -8.91 10.43 1.31
N THR A 133 -9.70 11.08 0.45
CA THR A 133 -10.21 12.43 0.69
C THR A 133 -11.08 12.50 1.95
N ALA A 134 -11.94 11.50 2.19
CA ALA A 134 -12.75 11.43 3.40
C ALA A 134 -11.86 11.32 4.66
N ILE A 135 -10.84 10.45 4.61
CA ILE A 135 -9.85 10.32 5.69
C ILE A 135 -9.14 11.66 5.95
N VAL A 136 -8.67 12.35 4.90
CA VAL A 136 -8.03 13.66 5.03
C VAL A 136 -8.97 14.70 5.66
N SER A 137 -10.24 14.71 5.25
CA SER A 137 -11.25 15.62 5.82
C SER A 137 -11.45 15.36 7.32
N ASP A 138 -11.61 14.09 7.70
CA ASP A 138 -11.76 13.69 9.09
C ASP A 138 -10.52 14.03 9.92
N LEU A 139 -9.33 13.78 9.37
CA LEU A 139 -8.07 14.20 9.96
C LEU A 139 -8.07 15.71 10.20
N LYS A 140 -8.47 16.57 9.25
CA LYS A 140 -8.47 18.02 9.47
C LYS A 140 -9.48 18.50 10.52
N SER A 141 -10.55 17.75 10.74
CA SER A 141 -11.60 18.10 11.70
C SER A 141 -11.26 17.81 13.17
N ARG A 142 -10.14 17.12 13.41
CA ARG A 142 -9.65 16.71 14.74
C ARG A 142 -8.37 17.45 15.11
#